data_AF-A0A669CD77-F1
#
_entry.id   AF-A0A669CD77-F1
#
_cell.length_a   1.000
_cell.length_b   1.000
_cell.length_c   1.000
_cell.angle_alpha   90.00
_cell.angle_beta   90.00
_cell.angle_gamma   90.00
#
_symmetry.space_group_name_H-M   'P 1'
#
loop_
_entity.id
_entity.type
_entity.pdbx_description
1 polymer ?
#
loop_
_entity_poly.entity_id
_entity_poly.type
_entity_poly.pdbx_seq_one_letter_code
_entity_poly.pdbx_strand_id
1 'polypeptide(L)'
;MNPRLTQSQQRTICTQLGGVKLQLLYKASIHGFTGAAFHQRCDNCSPTVSVGYNNSGFVFGGYTKQPFSQSGQYVNDDQAFLFTFNAEKLIKYPVNDSAYAVRMIANTGPYFGENLVLVKGSQAVAHSNPGNYYNFPAAQMHGDNLNLTDCEVYEVEGATELERPWRTVIWESGKRTELTESIKSYKPTVSSVTQPRVLLIGPVGAGKSSFFNSVNSVFRGHVTSQAISGSSSTSLTTQFRSYSVKAGREGKPLPIILCDTMGLEETKGAGLDIDDLSSILKGHLPDRYQFNPSAPLHPEAHGYRTSPGLKDKIHCVAYVIDASKVSIMPTGLEEKLDAIRRKVNLMGIPQLVLLTKIDEACPLVKEDVTNVYRSGYIKDLMQEVGSRLGVPLSCIIPVKNYSEELELDMNCDILLLSAVIQMFRFVDNYFDELSDRMSNMQTKD
;
A
#
# COMPACT_ATOMS: atom_id res chain seq x y z
N MET A 1 20.40 -11.21 -12.65
CA MET A 1 21.43 -10.46 -11.89
C MET A 1 20.82 -10.11 -10.55
N ASN A 2 21.38 -10.57 -9.43
CA ASN A 2 20.77 -10.31 -8.13
C ASN A 2 21.26 -8.96 -7.57
N PRO A 3 20.36 -8.03 -7.23
CA PRO A 3 20.73 -6.73 -6.65
C PRO A 3 21.28 -6.89 -5.23
N ARG A 4 22.17 -5.98 -4.81
CA ARG A 4 22.67 -5.89 -3.42
C ARG A 4 21.82 -5.01 -2.53
N LEU A 5 21.03 -4.09 -3.10
CA LEU A 5 19.99 -3.42 -2.34
C LEU A 5 19.11 -4.48 -1.69
N THR A 6 18.91 -4.38 -0.38
CA THR A 6 17.90 -5.21 0.28
C THR A 6 16.52 -4.81 -0.24
N GLN A 7 15.54 -5.70 -0.14
CA GLN A 7 14.16 -5.36 -0.53
C GLN A 7 13.69 -4.09 0.20
N SER A 8 14.00 -3.94 1.48
CA SER A 8 13.68 -2.74 2.27
C SER A 8 14.32 -1.47 1.67
N GLN A 9 15.62 -1.48 1.36
CA GLN A 9 16.31 -0.33 0.78
C GLN A 9 15.80 0.03 -0.61
N GLN A 10 15.61 -0.97 -1.49
CA GLN A 10 15.05 -0.76 -2.83
C GLN A 10 13.68 -0.09 -2.74
N ARG A 11 12.83 -0.56 -1.83
CA ARG A 11 11.49 -0.01 -1.60
C ARG A 11 11.53 1.41 -1.06
N THR A 12 12.39 1.69 -0.08
CA THR A 12 12.54 3.06 0.45
C THR A 12 12.93 4.04 -0.67
N ILE A 13 13.82 3.66 -1.60
CA ILE A 13 14.14 4.48 -2.77
C ILE A 13 12.92 4.64 -3.68
N CYS A 14 12.25 3.56 -4.08
CA CYS A 14 11.08 3.59 -4.96
C CYS A 14 9.95 4.48 -4.44
N THR A 15 9.62 4.37 -3.15
CA THR A 15 8.59 5.21 -2.50
C THR A 15 9.00 6.69 -2.51
N GLN A 16 10.28 6.97 -2.25
CA GLN A 16 10.83 8.33 -2.23
C GLN A 16 10.94 8.98 -3.61
N LEU A 17 10.76 8.19 -4.69
CA LEU A 17 10.73 8.64 -6.08
C LEU A 17 9.31 8.61 -6.68
N GLY A 18 8.28 8.36 -5.87
CA GLY A 18 6.88 8.43 -6.32
C GLY A 18 6.31 7.13 -6.89
N GLY A 19 6.68 5.96 -6.33
CA GLY A 19 6.06 4.69 -6.73
C GLY A 19 6.61 4.14 -8.05
N VAL A 20 7.93 4.21 -8.21
CA VAL A 20 8.67 3.74 -9.39
C VAL A 20 9.20 2.34 -9.21
N LYS A 21 9.63 1.71 -10.31
CA LYS A 21 10.36 0.43 -10.28
C LYS A 21 11.83 0.65 -10.64
N LEU A 22 12.71 -0.12 -10.01
CA LEU A 22 14.14 -0.09 -10.30
C LEU A 22 14.52 -1.31 -11.14
N GLN A 23 15.05 -1.06 -12.33
CA GLN A 23 15.63 -2.08 -13.21
C GLN A 23 17.15 -1.99 -13.17
N LEU A 24 17.83 -3.05 -12.74
CA LEU A 24 19.28 -3.08 -12.64
C LEU A 24 19.94 -3.10 -14.04
N LEU A 25 20.72 -2.06 -14.35
CA LEU A 25 21.46 -1.93 -15.61
C LEU A 25 22.91 -2.39 -15.49
N TYR A 26 23.56 -1.97 -14.40
CA TYR A 26 24.99 -2.18 -14.18
C TYR A 26 25.25 -2.64 -12.75
N LYS A 27 26.18 -3.59 -12.60
CA LYS A 27 26.71 -4.10 -11.34
C LYS A 27 28.20 -4.34 -11.49
N ALA A 28 29.02 -3.55 -10.80
CA ALA A 28 30.47 -3.52 -10.97
C ALA A 28 31.13 -4.86 -10.63
N SER A 29 30.62 -5.60 -9.65
CA SER A 29 31.12 -6.94 -9.29
C SER A 29 30.91 -8.00 -10.39
N ILE A 30 30.02 -7.75 -11.36
CA ILE A 30 29.77 -8.65 -12.50
C ILE A 30 30.36 -8.08 -13.79
N HIS A 31 30.20 -6.78 -14.02
CA HIS A 31 30.59 -6.13 -15.27
C HIS A 31 32.01 -5.52 -15.23
N GLY A 32 32.63 -5.49 -14.05
CA GLY A 32 33.94 -4.88 -13.82
C GLY A 32 33.82 -3.41 -13.39
N PHE A 33 34.72 -2.99 -12.48
CA PHE A 33 34.83 -1.62 -11.99
C PHE A 33 35.51 -0.70 -13.01
N THR A 34 34.96 -0.59 -14.22
CA THR A 34 35.51 0.27 -15.27
C THR A 34 34.48 1.28 -15.76
N GLY A 35 34.93 2.50 -16.08
CA GLY A 35 34.05 3.50 -16.67
C GLY A 35 33.47 3.03 -18.00
N ALA A 36 34.25 2.30 -18.80
CA ALA A 36 33.78 1.71 -20.05
C ALA A 36 32.60 0.75 -19.84
N ALA A 37 32.65 -0.13 -18.84
CA ALA A 37 31.56 -1.06 -18.53
C ALA A 37 30.29 -0.35 -18.02
N PHE A 38 30.46 0.75 -17.28
CA PHE A 38 29.36 1.61 -16.87
C PHE A 38 28.71 2.29 -18.09
N HIS A 39 29.49 3.03 -18.88
CA HIS A 39 28.96 3.79 -20.03
C HIS A 39 28.34 2.89 -21.10
N GLN A 40 28.90 1.70 -21.34
CA GLN A 40 28.31 0.72 -22.28
C GLN A 40 26.87 0.32 -21.92
N ARG A 41 26.50 0.40 -20.63
CA ARG A 41 25.23 -0.12 -20.11
C ARG A 41 24.26 0.96 -19.66
N CYS A 42 24.77 2.12 -19.26
CA CYS A 42 23.98 3.15 -18.60
C CYS A 42 23.84 4.43 -19.42
N ASP A 43 24.68 4.66 -20.45
CA ASP A 43 24.55 5.86 -21.27
C ASP A 43 23.18 5.88 -21.97
N ASN A 44 22.55 7.07 -21.99
CA ASN A 44 21.21 7.31 -22.53
C ASN A 44 20.04 6.68 -21.75
N CYS A 45 20.28 5.98 -20.64
CA CYS A 45 19.22 5.54 -19.72
C CYS A 45 18.90 6.64 -18.69
N SER A 46 17.62 6.88 -18.42
CA SER A 46 17.18 7.91 -17.47
C SER A 46 15.70 7.77 -17.09
N PRO A 47 15.29 8.16 -15.86
CA PRO A 47 16.12 8.55 -14.73
C PRO A 47 16.94 7.37 -14.18
N THR A 48 17.99 7.64 -13.40
CA THR A 48 18.80 6.58 -12.79
C THR A 48 19.05 6.78 -11.30
N VAL A 49 19.18 5.65 -10.59
CA VAL A 49 19.68 5.58 -9.22
C VAL A 49 21.01 4.83 -9.25
N SER A 50 22.07 5.49 -8.81
CA SER A 50 23.40 4.91 -8.68
C SER A 50 23.70 4.63 -7.21
N VAL A 51 24.18 3.43 -6.87
CA VAL A 51 24.41 2.95 -5.50
C VAL A 51 25.81 2.39 -5.36
N GLY A 52 26.58 2.87 -4.40
CA GLY A 52 27.86 2.34 -3.95
C GLY A 52 27.74 1.60 -2.62
N TYR A 53 28.54 0.56 -2.47
CA TYR A 53 28.62 -0.27 -1.26
C TYR A 53 30.06 -0.32 -0.79
N ASN A 54 30.33 -0.10 0.49
CA ASN A 54 31.68 -0.23 1.04
C ASN A 54 31.79 -1.33 2.11
N ASN A 55 33.03 -1.65 2.50
CA ASN A 55 33.29 -2.72 3.47
C ASN A 55 32.95 -2.31 4.93
N SER A 56 32.65 -1.03 5.16
CA SER A 56 32.14 -0.51 6.44
C SER A 56 30.62 -0.68 6.56
N GLY A 57 29.95 -1.26 5.57
CA GLY A 57 28.50 -1.52 5.58
C GLY A 57 27.63 -0.36 5.11
N PHE A 58 28.22 0.73 4.60
CA PHE A 58 27.46 1.88 4.09
C PHE A 58 26.92 1.59 2.70
N VAL A 59 25.69 2.06 2.46
CA VAL A 59 24.99 2.05 1.17
C VAL A 59 24.63 3.49 0.85
N PHE A 60 25.24 4.04 -0.21
CA PHE A 60 25.18 5.46 -0.51
C PHE A 60 25.23 5.69 -2.02
N GLY A 61 24.82 6.86 -2.50
CA GLY A 61 24.75 7.07 -3.93
C GLY A 61 24.05 8.35 -4.33
N GLY A 62 23.49 8.36 -5.54
CA GLY A 62 22.80 9.51 -6.09
C GLY A 62 21.70 9.15 -7.09
N TYR A 63 20.75 10.06 -7.21
CA TYR A 63 19.68 10.03 -8.20
C TYR A 63 19.84 11.20 -9.17
N THR A 64 19.55 10.96 -10.45
CA THR A 64 19.41 12.01 -11.47
C THR A 64 18.35 11.65 -12.49
N LYS A 65 17.62 12.66 -12.99
CA LYS A 65 16.72 12.54 -14.14
C LYS A 65 17.44 12.59 -15.48
N GLN A 66 18.72 12.93 -15.48
CA GLN A 66 19.49 13.14 -16.70
C GLN A 66 20.13 11.84 -17.18
N PRO A 67 20.14 11.58 -18.49
CA PRO A 67 20.88 10.46 -19.04
C PRO A 67 22.39 10.70 -18.92
N PHE A 68 23.11 9.67 -18.51
CA PHE A 68 24.57 9.70 -18.57
C PHE A 68 25.05 9.74 -20.02
N SER A 69 26.16 10.45 -20.22
CA SER A 69 26.87 10.54 -21.50
C SER A 69 28.36 10.78 -21.23
N GLN A 70 29.13 10.91 -22.30
CA GLN A 70 30.59 11.12 -22.25
C GLN A 70 31.00 12.49 -22.83
N SER A 71 30.11 13.49 -22.76
CA SER A 71 30.29 14.81 -23.40
C SER A 71 31.34 15.71 -22.72
N GLY A 72 31.77 15.38 -21.50
CA GLY A 72 32.66 16.19 -20.67
C GLY A 72 31.99 17.39 -20.00
N GLN A 73 30.70 17.64 -20.28
CA GLN A 73 29.97 18.82 -19.81
C GLN A 73 29.26 18.57 -18.47
N TYR A 74 28.94 19.66 -17.79
CA TYR A 74 27.95 19.65 -16.71
C TYR A 74 26.53 19.63 -17.29
N VAL A 75 25.62 18.95 -16.59
CA VAL A 75 24.22 18.86 -16.97
C VAL A 75 23.33 19.32 -15.83
N ASN A 76 22.34 20.13 -16.18
CA ASN A 76 21.40 20.67 -15.22
C ASN A 76 20.40 19.61 -14.73
N ASP A 77 20.25 19.47 -13.42
CA ASP A 77 19.20 18.67 -12.82
C ASP A 77 18.79 19.21 -11.45
N ASP A 78 17.65 19.88 -11.39
CA ASP A 78 17.06 20.45 -10.17
C ASP A 78 16.41 19.40 -9.24
N GLN A 79 16.26 18.16 -9.70
CA GLN A 79 15.74 17.05 -8.89
C GLN A 79 16.82 16.07 -8.45
N ALA A 80 18.09 16.33 -8.80
CA ALA A 80 19.19 15.48 -8.39
C ALA A 80 19.44 15.56 -6.88
N PHE A 81 19.76 14.43 -6.28
CA PHE A 81 20.14 14.35 -4.88
C PHE A 81 21.12 13.21 -4.65
N LEU A 82 22.00 13.37 -3.67
CA LEU A 82 22.78 12.28 -3.10
C LEU A 82 22.02 11.66 -1.94
N PHE A 83 22.35 10.42 -1.59
CA PHE A 83 21.74 9.76 -0.44
C PHE A 83 22.68 8.79 0.27
N THR A 84 22.36 8.51 1.53
CA THR A 84 22.90 7.39 2.29
C THR A 84 21.80 6.73 3.11
N PHE A 85 21.99 5.47 3.46
CA PHE A 85 21.13 4.76 4.40
C PHE A 85 21.67 4.84 5.82
N ASN A 86 20.81 5.26 6.75
CA ASN A 86 20.99 5.00 8.17
C ASN A 86 19.93 3.98 8.61
N ALA A 87 20.37 2.73 8.80
CA ALA A 87 19.47 1.57 8.86
C ALA A 87 18.56 1.52 7.62
N GLU A 88 17.23 1.63 7.79
CA GLU A 88 16.26 1.60 6.70
C GLU A 88 15.84 2.99 6.20
N LYS A 89 16.30 4.06 6.86
CA LYS A 89 15.96 5.43 6.51
C LYS A 89 16.90 5.98 5.45
N LEU A 90 16.32 6.44 4.34
CA LEU A 90 17.03 7.17 3.29
C LEU A 90 17.23 8.63 3.73
N ILE A 91 18.48 9.06 3.87
CA ILE A 91 18.85 10.45 4.11
C ILE A 91 19.23 11.05 2.77
N LYS A 92 18.53 12.11 2.34
CA LYS A 92 18.76 12.79 1.06
C LYS A 92 19.56 14.09 1.27
N TYR A 93 20.48 14.36 0.36
CA TYR A 93 21.22 15.61 0.25
C TYR A 93 20.92 16.21 -1.15
N PRO A 94 20.00 17.18 -1.25
CA PRO A 94 19.62 17.77 -2.52
C PRO A 94 20.80 18.53 -3.14
N VAL A 95 20.77 18.68 -4.46
CA VAL A 95 21.71 19.55 -5.17
C VAL A 95 21.53 21.01 -4.74
N ASN A 96 22.65 21.69 -4.50
CA ASN A 96 22.68 23.12 -4.15
C ASN A 96 22.70 24.02 -5.40
N ASP A 97 23.40 23.59 -6.45
CA ASP A 97 23.47 24.28 -7.73
C ASP A 97 23.15 23.29 -8.85
N SER A 98 21.92 23.35 -9.34
CA SER A 98 21.40 22.39 -10.30
C SER A 98 22.17 22.42 -11.62
N ALA A 99 22.81 23.54 -12.01
CA ALA A 99 23.61 23.63 -13.25
C ALA A 99 24.83 22.69 -13.25
N TYR A 100 25.29 22.28 -12.07
CA TYR A 100 26.42 21.39 -11.87
C TYR A 100 26.01 20.06 -11.20
N ALA A 101 24.76 19.63 -11.38
CA ALA A 101 24.25 18.43 -10.72
C ALA A 101 25.01 17.15 -11.13
N VAL A 102 25.28 16.98 -12.42
CA VAL A 102 25.94 15.78 -12.96
C VAL A 102 27.02 16.20 -13.95
N ARG A 103 28.16 15.50 -13.96
CA ARG A 103 29.25 15.74 -14.91
C ARG A 103 29.45 14.52 -15.81
N MET A 104 29.48 14.74 -17.12
CA MET A 104 29.47 13.67 -18.13
C MET A 104 30.89 13.21 -18.48
N ILE A 105 31.59 12.62 -17.51
CA ILE A 105 33.01 12.25 -17.64
C ILE A 105 33.19 10.85 -18.19
N ALA A 106 33.98 10.71 -19.26
CA ALA A 106 34.41 9.43 -19.78
C ALA A 106 35.39 8.72 -18.82
N ASN A 107 35.45 7.38 -18.90
CA ASN A 107 36.34 6.53 -18.09
C ASN A 107 36.11 6.58 -16.56
N THR A 108 34.97 7.08 -16.11
CA THR A 108 34.50 6.99 -14.72
C THR A 108 33.13 6.35 -14.65
N GLY A 109 32.69 5.95 -13.45
CA GLY A 109 31.28 5.64 -13.23
C GLY A 109 30.43 6.90 -12.99
N PRO A 110 29.26 6.75 -12.34
CA PRO A 110 28.35 7.86 -12.01
C PRO A 110 29.07 9.03 -11.30
N TYR A 111 28.89 10.24 -11.82
CA TYR A 111 29.63 11.43 -11.41
C TYR A 111 28.68 12.58 -11.07
N PHE A 112 28.48 12.83 -9.78
CA PHE A 112 27.55 13.83 -9.25
C PHE A 112 28.30 15.08 -8.79
N GLY A 113 28.08 16.18 -9.51
CA GLY A 113 28.79 17.44 -9.40
C GLY A 113 30.30 17.27 -9.46
N GLU A 114 30.98 17.65 -8.40
CA GLU A 114 32.42 17.38 -8.14
C GLU A 114 32.60 16.70 -6.77
N ASN A 115 31.48 16.30 -6.16
CA ASN A 115 31.42 15.96 -4.75
C ASN A 115 31.34 14.46 -4.53
N LEU A 116 30.74 13.68 -5.45
CA LEU A 116 30.69 12.22 -5.36
C LEU A 116 30.88 11.57 -6.73
N VAL A 117 31.85 10.66 -6.83
CA VAL A 117 32.01 9.78 -7.99
C VAL A 117 32.01 8.34 -7.53
N LEU A 118 31.19 7.50 -8.15
CA LEU A 118 31.24 6.05 -7.96
C LEU A 118 32.11 5.45 -9.07
N VAL A 119 33.07 4.59 -8.72
CA VAL A 119 34.04 3.99 -9.67
C VAL A 119 34.93 5.06 -10.33
N LYS A 120 35.76 5.73 -9.52
CA LYS A 120 36.72 6.73 -10.03
C LYS A 120 37.93 6.05 -10.66
N GLY A 121 38.34 6.54 -11.83
CA GLY A 121 39.57 6.09 -12.51
C GLY A 121 39.55 4.61 -12.90
N SER A 122 38.37 4.03 -13.14
CA SER A 122 38.19 2.60 -13.41
C SER A 122 38.79 1.69 -12.32
N GLN A 123 38.55 2.07 -11.06
CA GLN A 123 38.94 1.32 -9.87
C GLN A 123 37.74 1.14 -8.93
N ALA A 124 37.84 0.17 -8.02
CA ALA A 124 36.85 -0.09 -6.98
C ALA A 124 36.94 0.94 -5.83
N VAL A 125 36.95 2.22 -6.18
CA VAL A 125 37.03 3.34 -5.25
C VAL A 125 36.03 4.42 -5.63
N ALA A 126 35.43 5.03 -4.62
CA ALA A 126 34.67 6.25 -4.74
C ALA A 126 35.58 7.47 -4.59
N HIS A 127 35.09 8.62 -5.02
CA HIS A 127 35.65 9.90 -4.66
C HIS A 127 34.61 10.72 -3.92
N SER A 128 35.06 11.42 -2.88
CA SER A 128 34.22 12.26 -2.05
C SER A 128 34.93 13.58 -1.79
N ASN A 129 34.23 14.68 -2.03
CA ASN A 129 34.69 16.03 -1.74
C ASN A 129 33.46 16.91 -1.44
N PRO A 130 32.79 16.74 -0.27
CA PRO A 130 31.55 17.46 0.04
C PRO A 130 31.78 18.99 -0.01
N GLY A 131 30.81 19.74 -0.54
CA GLY A 131 30.93 21.19 -0.64
C GLY A 131 29.92 21.82 -1.60
N ASN A 132 30.44 22.48 -2.63
CA ASN A 132 29.72 23.49 -3.40
C ASN A 132 28.40 23.01 -4.04
N TYR A 133 28.36 21.83 -4.68
CA TYR A 133 27.16 21.37 -5.40
C TYR A 133 26.34 20.37 -4.57
N TYR A 134 27.01 19.55 -3.76
CA TYR A 134 26.38 18.70 -2.76
C TYR A 134 27.12 18.81 -1.45
N ASN A 135 26.39 19.13 -0.38
CA ASN A 135 26.92 19.22 0.97
C ASN A 135 26.39 18.05 1.82
N PHE A 136 27.30 17.23 2.35
CA PHE A 136 26.98 16.08 3.18
C PHE A 136 28.13 15.75 4.14
N PRO A 137 27.86 15.21 5.35
CA PRO A 137 28.94 14.75 6.23
C PRO A 137 29.55 13.44 5.71
N ALA A 138 30.85 13.43 5.39
CA ALA A 138 31.55 12.27 4.81
C ALA A 138 31.44 11.00 5.68
N ALA A 139 31.63 11.14 6.99
CA ALA A 139 31.45 10.06 7.95
C ALA A 139 30.03 9.47 7.94
N GLN A 140 29.00 10.30 7.75
CA GLN A 140 27.61 9.84 7.64
C GLN A 140 27.31 9.22 6.28
N MET A 141 27.87 9.78 5.21
CA MET A 141 27.62 9.33 3.84
C MET A 141 28.21 7.94 3.60
N HIS A 142 29.48 7.75 3.95
CA HIS A 142 30.24 6.56 3.59
C HIS A 142 31.23 6.10 4.68
N GLY A 143 31.09 6.56 5.93
CA GLY A 143 31.95 6.13 7.04
C GLY A 143 33.44 6.40 6.82
N ASP A 144 33.77 7.48 6.11
CA ASP A 144 35.13 7.83 5.68
C ASP A 144 35.87 6.72 4.90
N ASN A 145 35.12 5.73 4.39
CA ASN A 145 35.65 4.61 3.63
C ASN A 145 35.18 4.68 2.17
N LEU A 146 36.12 5.02 1.28
CA LEU A 146 35.88 5.15 -0.15
C LEU A 146 36.11 3.86 -0.93
N ASN A 147 36.57 2.77 -0.30
CA ASN A 147 36.79 1.50 -0.98
C ASN A 147 35.45 0.81 -1.24
N LEU A 148 35.11 0.66 -2.51
CA LEU A 148 33.86 0.05 -2.93
C LEU A 148 34.00 -1.47 -2.98
N THR A 149 33.04 -2.17 -2.40
CA THR A 149 32.82 -3.60 -2.58
C THR A 149 31.89 -3.87 -3.76
N ASP A 150 31.06 -2.90 -4.15
CA ASP A 150 30.25 -2.95 -5.36
C ASP A 150 29.75 -1.56 -5.77
N CYS A 151 29.28 -1.45 -7.00
CA CYS A 151 28.50 -0.32 -7.48
C CYS A 151 27.39 -0.82 -8.40
N GLU A 152 26.16 -0.40 -8.14
CA GLU A 152 24.98 -0.76 -8.93
C GLU A 152 24.33 0.49 -9.51
N VAL A 153 23.84 0.43 -10.75
CA VAL A 153 23.07 1.50 -11.37
C VAL A 153 21.76 0.92 -11.87
N TYR A 154 20.68 1.57 -11.48
CA TYR A 154 19.32 1.19 -11.79
C TYR A 154 18.68 2.25 -12.68
N GLU A 155 17.99 1.82 -13.73
CA GLU A 155 17.00 2.65 -14.40
C GLU A 155 15.75 2.77 -13.55
N VAL A 156 15.19 3.97 -13.50
CA VAL A 156 13.94 4.25 -12.82
C VAL A 156 12.82 4.19 -13.85
N GLU A 157 12.10 3.07 -13.85
CA GLU A 157 10.90 2.92 -14.66
C GLU A 157 9.73 3.63 -13.96
N GLY A 158 9.13 4.62 -14.63
CA GLY A 158 7.91 5.26 -14.17
C GLY A 158 6.74 4.26 -14.04
N ALA A 159 5.64 4.68 -13.42
CA ALA A 159 4.41 3.90 -13.42
C ALA A 159 3.98 3.66 -14.87
N THR A 160 4.19 2.45 -15.38
CA THR A 160 3.90 2.12 -16.79
C THR A 160 2.40 2.14 -17.01
N GLU A 161 1.91 3.01 -17.87
CA GLU A 161 0.54 2.90 -18.37
C GLU A 161 0.48 1.75 -19.39
N LEU A 162 -0.38 0.77 -19.13
CA LEU A 162 -0.63 -0.34 -20.04
C LEU A 162 -1.57 0.12 -21.16
N GLU A 163 -1.30 -0.30 -22.39
CA GLU A 163 -2.14 -0.01 -23.57
C GLU A 163 -3.61 -0.42 -23.37
N ARG A 164 -3.85 -1.50 -22.62
CA ARG A 164 -5.19 -2.01 -22.31
C ARG A 164 -5.34 -2.22 -20.81
N PRO A 165 -6.51 -1.88 -20.23
CA PRO A 165 -6.70 -2.07 -18.82
C PRO A 165 -6.79 -3.57 -18.47
N TRP A 166 -6.17 -4.00 -17.36
CA TRP A 166 -6.23 -5.42 -16.95
C TRP A 166 -7.53 -5.80 -16.25
N ARG A 167 -8.39 -4.83 -15.94
CA ARG A 167 -9.81 -5.02 -15.63
C ARG A 167 -10.64 -3.93 -16.26
N THR A 168 -11.81 -4.31 -16.75
CA THR A 168 -12.74 -3.36 -17.37
C THR A 168 -13.59 -2.68 -16.31
N VAL A 169 -13.67 -1.35 -16.40
CA VAL A 169 -14.61 -0.52 -15.63
C VAL A 169 -15.30 0.42 -16.61
N ILE A 170 -16.61 0.58 -16.42
CA ILE A 170 -17.42 1.52 -17.19
C ILE A 170 -17.54 2.79 -16.35
N TRP A 171 -16.92 3.87 -16.80
CA TRP A 171 -16.82 5.17 -16.11
C TRP A 171 -17.94 6.12 -16.51
N GLU A 172 -19.19 5.67 -16.38
CA GLU A 172 -20.36 6.41 -16.85
C GLU A 172 -21.38 6.63 -15.72
N SER A 173 -22.14 7.72 -15.82
CA SER A 173 -23.20 8.05 -14.86
C SER A 173 -24.27 6.96 -14.77
N GLY A 174 -24.60 6.33 -15.92
CA GLY A 174 -25.49 5.18 -15.98
C GLY A 174 -24.99 4.02 -15.13
N LYS A 175 -23.68 3.71 -15.18
CA LYS A 175 -23.07 2.65 -14.37
C LYS A 175 -23.11 2.98 -12.88
N ARG A 176 -22.81 4.22 -12.50
CA ARG A 176 -22.92 4.68 -11.10
C ARG A 176 -24.34 4.48 -10.56
N THR A 177 -25.36 4.87 -11.34
CA THR A 177 -26.78 4.66 -10.97
C THR A 177 -27.11 3.17 -10.86
N GLU A 178 -26.70 2.36 -11.83
CA GLU A 178 -26.93 0.90 -11.83
C GLU A 178 -26.37 0.24 -10.55
N LEU A 179 -25.13 0.54 -10.18
CA LEU A 179 -24.48 0.02 -8.98
C LEU A 179 -25.20 0.48 -7.70
N THR A 180 -25.60 1.76 -7.67
CA THR A 180 -26.33 2.34 -6.54
C THR A 180 -27.67 1.64 -6.31
N GLU A 181 -28.45 1.43 -7.37
CA GLU A 181 -29.74 0.75 -7.30
C GLU A 181 -29.58 -0.75 -7.00
N SER A 182 -28.52 -1.39 -7.51
CA SER A 182 -28.17 -2.78 -7.16
C SER A 182 -27.89 -2.93 -5.65
N ILE A 183 -27.19 -1.97 -5.04
CA ILE A 183 -26.92 -1.99 -3.59
C ILE A 183 -28.20 -1.74 -2.78
N LYS A 184 -29.04 -0.80 -3.19
CA LYS A 184 -30.33 -0.53 -2.52
C LYS A 184 -31.30 -1.71 -2.60
N SER A 185 -31.28 -2.45 -3.70
CA SER A 185 -32.24 -3.53 -3.99
C SER A 185 -31.76 -4.90 -3.52
N TYR A 186 -30.50 -5.04 -3.12
CA TYR A 186 -29.93 -6.28 -2.61
C TYR A 186 -30.72 -6.83 -1.42
N LYS A 187 -30.93 -8.15 -1.42
CA LYS A 187 -31.61 -8.90 -0.36
C LYS A 187 -30.83 -10.19 -0.12
N PRO A 188 -30.35 -10.45 1.11
CA PRO A 188 -29.73 -11.72 1.46
C PRO A 188 -30.65 -12.90 1.16
N THR A 189 -30.05 -14.01 0.73
CA THR A 189 -30.76 -15.28 0.50
C THR A 189 -31.35 -15.86 1.80
N VAL A 190 -30.74 -15.56 2.95
CA VAL A 190 -31.20 -15.98 4.27
C VAL A 190 -32.11 -14.93 4.91
N SER A 191 -33.41 -15.24 5.03
CA SER A 191 -34.45 -14.33 5.52
C SER A 191 -34.26 -13.83 6.97
N SER A 192 -33.50 -14.56 7.80
CA SER A 192 -33.19 -14.14 9.17
C SER A 192 -32.15 -13.01 9.26
N VAL A 193 -31.51 -12.66 8.14
CA VAL A 193 -30.51 -11.58 8.03
C VAL A 193 -30.99 -10.54 7.02
N THR A 194 -31.27 -9.33 7.47
CA THR A 194 -31.68 -8.21 6.60
C THR A 194 -30.52 -7.29 6.22
N GLN A 195 -29.49 -7.23 7.07
CA GLN A 195 -28.27 -6.46 6.84
C GLN A 195 -27.05 -7.33 7.20
N PRO A 196 -26.42 -8.00 6.22
CA PRO A 196 -25.15 -8.67 6.44
C PRO A 196 -24.09 -7.70 6.95
N ARG A 197 -23.17 -8.23 7.74
CA ARG A 197 -22.09 -7.49 8.40
C ARG A 197 -20.75 -7.82 7.75
N VAL A 198 -20.05 -6.79 7.29
CA VAL A 198 -18.70 -6.88 6.76
C VAL A 198 -17.73 -6.27 7.76
N LEU A 199 -16.74 -7.03 8.22
CA LEU A 199 -15.72 -6.56 9.14
C LEU A 199 -14.56 -5.93 8.38
N LEU A 200 -14.25 -4.67 8.66
CA LEU A 200 -13.07 -3.97 8.14
C LEU A 200 -11.90 -4.18 9.10
N ILE A 201 -10.83 -4.84 8.66
CA ILE A 201 -9.65 -5.10 9.48
C ILE A 201 -8.39 -4.68 8.74
N GLY A 202 -7.40 -4.14 9.45
CA GLY A 202 -6.18 -3.67 8.80
C GLY A 202 -5.36 -2.72 9.66
N PRO A 203 -4.15 -2.36 9.22
CA PRO A 203 -3.22 -1.51 9.95
C PRO A 203 -3.81 -0.16 10.37
N VAL A 204 -3.20 0.48 11.38
CA VAL A 204 -3.45 1.89 11.70
C VAL A 204 -3.18 2.74 10.45
N GLY A 205 -4.08 3.69 10.16
CA GLY A 205 -3.97 4.58 9.00
C GLY A 205 -4.29 3.94 7.64
N ALA A 206 -4.65 2.65 7.57
CA ALA A 206 -4.97 1.99 6.29
C ALA A 206 -6.28 2.46 5.64
N GLY A 207 -7.10 3.27 6.31
CA GLY A 207 -8.31 3.85 5.74
C GLY A 207 -9.60 3.06 5.98
N LYS A 208 -9.69 2.26 7.05
CA LYS A 208 -10.92 1.53 7.43
C LYS A 208 -12.12 2.47 7.66
N SER A 209 -11.99 3.40 8.60
CA SER A 209 -13.02 4.39 8.93
C SER A 209 -13.32 5.34 7.77
N SER A 210 -12.27 5.71 7.01
CA SER A 210 -12.39 6.53 5.79
C SER A 210 -13.15 5.80 4.68
N PHE A 211 -12.98 4.48 4.53
CA PHE A 211 -13.75 3.69 3.57
C PHE A 211 -15.24 3.70 3.92
N PHE A 212 -15.60 3.49 5.20
CA PHE A 212 -16.99 3.64 5.64
C PHE A 212 -17.55 5.03 5.32
N ASN A 213 -16.82 6.08 5.70
CA ASN A 213 -17.21 7.46 5.44
C ASN A 213 -17.42 7.70 3.94
N SER A 214 -16.55 7.15 3.10
CA SER A 214 -16.62 7.29 1.64
C SER A 214 -17.87 6.63 1.07
N VAL A 215 -18.14 5.36 1.43
CA VAL A 215 -19.37 4.66 1.04
C VAL A 215 -20.61 5.42 1.53
N ASN A 216 -20.60 5.87 2.78
CA ASN A 216 -21.72 6.65 3.33
C ASN A 216 -21.91 7.99 2.61
N SER A 217 -20.84 8.61 2.14
CA SER A 217 -20.87 9.87 1.38
C SER A 217 -21.60 9.69 0.05
N VAL A 218 -21.34 8.60 -0.68
CA VAL A 218 -22.02 8.29 -1.94
C VAL A 218 -23.54 8.28 -1.77
N PHE A 219 -24.03 7.60 -0.72
CA PHE A 219 -25.47 7.48 -0.48
C PHE A 219 -26.08 8.72 0.19
N ARG A 220 -25.29 9.55 0.88
CA ARG A 220 -25.76 10.83 1.42
C ARG A 220 -25.73 11.97 0.40
N GLY A 221 -24.99 11.82 -0.69
CA GLY A 221 -24.87 12.82 -1.75
C GLY A 221 -23.86 13.95 -1.45
N HIS A 222 -23.03 13.82 -0.43
CA HIS A 222 -21.96 14.76 -0.07
C HIS A 222 -20.92 14.06 0.82
N VAL A 223 -19.68 14.56 0.84
CA VAL A 223 -18.60 14.01 1.67
C VAL A 223 -18.95 14.14 3.16
N THR A 224 -18.79 13.05 3.90
CA THR A 224 -19.16 12.95 5.32
C THR A 224 -18.05 12.36 6.18
N SER A 225 -18.01 12.72 7.46
CA SER A 225 -17.03 12.21 8.44
C SER A 225 -17.74 11.74 9.71
N GLN A 226 -18.51 10.65 9.59
CA GLN A 226 -19.27 10.09 10.72
C GLN A 226 -18.42 9.14 11.58
N ALA A 227 -17.54 8.35 10.96
CA ALA A 227 -16.50 7.62 11.67
C ALA A 227 -15.27 8.52 11.85
N ILE A 228 -14.64 8.43 13.01
CA ILE A 228 -13.43 9.22 13.31
C ILE A 228 -12.31 8.71 12.41
N SER A 229 -11.87 9.54 11.46
CA SER A 229 -10.77 9.24 10.54
C SER A 229 -9.72 10.36 10.57
N GLY A 230 -8.44 10.00 10.46
CA GLY A 230 -7.32 10.94 10.46
C GLY A 230 -5.98 10.22 10.54
N SER A 231 -4.90 11.00 10.51
CA SER A 231 -3.52 10.50 10.59
C SER A 231 -2.98 10.67 12.02
N SER A 232 -2.68 9.55 12.67
CA SER A 232 -2.05 9.50 14.00
C SER A 232 -1.07 8.32 14.04
N SER A 233 -0.09 8.37 14.95
CA SER A 233 0.83 7.24 15.20
C SER A 233 0.12 6.03 15.80
N THR A 234 -0.96 6.25 16.55
CA THR A 234 -1.80 5.21 17.16
C THR A 234 -3.21 5.22 16.58
N SER A 235 -3.98 4.15 16.81
CA SER A 235 -5.35 4.05 16.31
C SER A 235 -6.27 5.14 16.87
N LEU A 236 -6.86 5.95 16.00
CA LEU A 236 -7.93 6.89 16.38
C LEU A 236 -9.24 6.18 16.71
N THR A 237 -9.52 5.09 15.99
CA THR A 237 -10.64 4.20 16.29
C THR A 237 -10.25 3.32 17.47
N THR A 238 -10.79 3.60 18.64
CA THR A 238 -10.55 2.82 19.87
C THR A 238 -11.77 1.99 20.28
N GLN A 239 -12.88 2.11 19.54
CA GLN A 239 -14.12 1.38 19.76
C GLN A 239 -14.47 0.51 18.56
N PHE A 240 -15.06 -0.66 18.81
CA PHE A 240 -15.75 -1.42 17.79
C PHE A 240 -17.03 -0.69 17.39
N ARG A 241 -17.22 -0.44 16.09
CA ARG A 241 -18.39 0.30 15.59
C ARG A 241 -19.08 -0.46 14.48
N SER A 242 -20.38 -0.69 14.62
CA SER A 242 -21.25 -1.26 13.59
C SER A 242 -22.02 -0.13 12.91
N TYR A 243 -21.56 0.31 11.75
CA TYR A 243 -22.19 1.41 11.03
C TYR A 243 -23.21 0.91 10.00
N SER A 244 -24.43 1.44 10.09
CA SER A 244 -25.48 1.26 9.09
C SER A 244 -25.45 2.44 8.11
N VAL A 245 -25.38 2.16 6.81
CA VAL A 245 -25.43 3.17 5.75
C VAL A 245 -26.91 3.46 5.41
N LYS A 246 -27.25 4.71 5.12
CA LYS A 246 -28.63 5.12 4.79
C LYS A 246 -28.71 5.65 3.36
N ALA A 247 -29.84 5.38 2.68
CA ALA A 247 -30.14 5.91 1.35
C ALA A 247 -30.59 7.38 1.40
N GLY A 248 -29.66 8.31 1.69
CA GLY A 248 -29.93 9.73 1.88
C GLY A 248 -30.09 10.12 3.37
N ARG A 249 -30.32 11.42 3.63
CA ARG A 249 -30.34 12.00 5.00
C ARG A 249 -31.35 11.32 5.93
N GLU A 250 -32.55 11.04 5.43
CA GLU A 250 -33.65 10.38 6.16
C GLU A 250 -34.05 9.05 5.49
N GLY A 251 -33.16 8.50 4.67
CA GLY A 251 -33.41 7.27 3.94
C GLY A 251 -33.52 6.04 4.81
N LYS A 252 -34.11 4.98 4.23
CA LYS A 252 -34.07 3.65 4.82
C LYS A 252 -32.62 3.15 4.94
N PRO A 253 -32.31 2.34 5.96
CA PRO A 253 -31.04 1.62 6.03
C PRO A 253 -30.82 0.78 4.77
N LEU A 254 -29.60 0.82 4.23
CA LEU A 254 -29.15 -0.07 3.17
C LEU A 254 -28.92 -1.48 3.71
N PRO A 255 -28.96 -2.52 2.86
CA PRO A 255 -28.83 -3.91 3.28
C PRO A 255 -27.36 -4.30 3.58
N ILE A 256 -26.60 -3.44 4.27
CA ILE A 256 -25.23 -3.71 4.69
C ILE A 256 -24.90 -2.96 5.98
N ILE A 257 -24.14 -3.62 6.86
CA ILE A 257 -23.48 -3.02 8.01
C ILE A 257 -21.97 -3.15 7.82
N LEU A 258 -21.26 -2.03 7.88
CA LEU A 258 -19.80 -2.01 7.89
C LEU A 258 -19.33 -1.93 9.35
N CYS A 259 -18.60 -2.95 9.80
CA CYS A 259 -18.05 -3.07 11.13
C CYS A 259 -16.61 -2.55 11.12
N ASP A 260 -16.37 -1.40 11.73
CA ASP A 260 -15.05 -0.77 11.84
C ASP A 260 -14.36 -1.18 13.16
N THR A 261 -13.05 -1.37 13.10
CA THR A 261 -12.24 -1.84 14.23
C THR A 261 -11.07 -0.92 14.51
N MET A 262 -10.50 -1.07 15.72
CA MET A 262 -9.18 -0.56 16.02
C MET A 262 -8.14 -1.08 15.03
N GLY A 263 -7.14 -0.26 14.71
CA GLY A 263 -6.07 -0.63 13.81
C GLY A 263 -5.17 -1.72 14.36
N LEU A 264 -4.58 -2.49 13.45
CA LEU A 264 -3.51 -3.43 13.79
C LEU A 264 -2.19 -2.68 13.95
N GLU A 265 -1.47 -3.03 15.00
CA GLU A 265 -0.12 -2.55 15.30
C GLU A 265 0.81 -3.77 15.49
N GLU A 266 2.09 -3.57 15.24
CA GLU A 266 3.14 -4.59 15.34
C GLU A 266 3.43 -4.98 16.79
N THR A 267 3.50 -4.00 17.70
CA THR A 267 3.85 -4.22 19.10
C THR A 267 2.79 -5.06 19.82
N LYS A 268 3.21 -6.10 20.54
CA LYS A 268 2.32 -6.89 21.40
C LYS A 268 1.70 -5.99 22.49
N GLY A 269 0.40 -6.13 22.71
CA GLY A 269 -0.36 -5.26 23.62
C GLY A 269 -0.73 -3.89 23.06
N ALA A 270 -0.51 -3.65 21.76
CA ALA A 270 -0.97 -2.47 21.03
C ALA A 270 -1.88 -2.87 19.85
N GLY A 271 -2.81 -1.98 19.50
CA GLY A 271 -3.82 -2.22 18.47
C GLY A 271 -4.78 -3.38 18.81
N LEU A 272 -5.56 -3.80 17.82
CA LEU A 272 -6.53 -4.89 17.98
C LEU A 272 -5.84 -6.21 18.35
N ASP A 273 -6.33 -6.86 19.41
CA ASP A 273 -5.90 -8.20 19.82
C ASP A 273 -6.56 -9.28 18.93
N ILE A 274 -5.80 -10.33 18.58
CA ILE A 274 -6.29 -11.44 17.76
C ILE A 274 -7.29 -12.31 18.56
N ASP A 275 -7.24 -12.29 19.88
CA ASP A 275 -8.16 -13.03 20.74
C ASP A 275 -9.55 -12.39 20.73
N ASP A 276 -9.65 -11.06 20.65
CA ASP A 276 -10.91 -10.34 20.44
C ASP A 276 -11.57 -10.70 19.10
N LEU A 277 -10.78 -11.08 18.09
CA LEU A 277 -11.29 -11.41 16.76
C LEU A 277 -12.30 -12.57 16.80
N SER A 278 -12.06 -13.59 17.62
CA SER A 278 -13.03 -14.70 17.79
C SER A 278 -14.39 -14.17 18.20
N SER A 279 -14.38 -13.26 19.17
CA SER A 279 -15.59 -12.68 19.76
C SER A 279 -16.28 -11.75 18.76
N ILE A 280 -15.52 -11.00 17.97
CA ILE A 280 -16.04 -10.13 16.90
C ILE A 280 -16.72 -10.97 15.83
N LEU A 281 -16.01 -11.96 15.27
CA LEU A 281 -16.51 -12.78 14.15
C LEU A 281 -17.78 -13.53 14.52
N LYS A 282 -17.88 -14.01 15.77
CA LYS A 282 -19.06 -14.69 16.30
C LYS A 282 -20.19 -13.76 16.71
N GLY A 283 -20.00 -12.44 16.71
CA GLY A 283 -21.06 -11.47 17.02
C GLY A 283 -21.27 -11.21 18.51
N HIS A 284 -20.28 -11.54 19.35
CA HIS A 284 -20.36 -11.37 20.80
C HIS A 284 -20.15 -9.91 21.25
N LEU A 285 -19.53 -9.07 20.42
CA LEU A 285 -19.26 -7.67 20.75
C LEU A 285 -20.48 -6.77 20.48
N PRO A 286 -20.92 -5.95 21.45
CA PRO A 286 -21.90 -4.90 21.20
C PRO A 286 -21.29 -3.72 20.43
N ASP A 287 -22.14 -2.92 19.75
CA ASP A 287 -21.71 -1.64 19.17
C ASP A 287 -21.13 -0.73 20.28
N ARG A 288 -20.08 0.02 19.94
CA ARG A 288 -19.33 0.92 20.83
C ARG A 288 -18.54 0.23 21.94
N TYR A 289 -18.28 -1.07 21.82
CA TYR A 289 -17.35 -1.73 22.72
C TYR A 289 -15.97 -1.04 22.68
N GLN A 290 -15.47 -0.65 23.84
CA GLN A 290 -14.14 -0.04 23.98
C GLN A 290 -13.08 -1.13 24.01
N PHE A 291 -12.17 -1.14 23.04
CA PHE A 291 -11.08 -2.09 23.04
C PHE A 291 -10.13 -1.84 24.20
N ASN A 292 -9.67 -2.93 24.83
CA ASN A 292 -8.62 -2.92 25.83
C ASN A 292 -7.37 -3.59 25.26
N PRO A 293 -6.34 -2.83 24.84
CA PRO A 293 -5.11 -3.39 24.28
C PRO A 293 -4.36 -4.33 25.24
N SER A 294 -4.61 -4.19 26.55
CA SER A 294 -3.91 -4.95 27.60
C SER A 294 -4.57 -6.28 27.94
N ALA A 295 -5.84 -6.51 27.56
CA ALA A 295 -6.54 -7.75 27.86
C ALA A 295 -7.71 -7.99 26.89
N PRO A 296 -7.89 -9.22 26.38
CA PRO A 296 -9.01 -9.56 25.52
C PRO A 296 -10.35 -9.53 26.24
N LEU A 297 -11.43 -9.44 25.48
CA LEU A 297 -12.80 -9.46 25.94
C LEU A 297 -13.14 -10.78 26.64
N HIS A 298 -13.51 -10.69 27.93
CA HIS A 298 -14.03 -11.82 28.69
C HIS A 298 -15.56 -11.97 28.53
N PRO A 299 -16.13 -13.19 28.57
CA PRO A 299 -17.59 -13.39 28.52
C PRO A 299 -18.39 -12.68 29.62
N GLU A 300 -17.73 -12.32 30.72
CA GLU A 300 -18.29 -11.59 31.86
C GLU A 300 -18.26 -10.07 31.68
N ALA A 301 -17.65 -9.57 30.60
CA ALA A 301 -17.57 -8.15 30.32
C ALA A 301 -18.96 -7.55 30.10
N HIS A 302 -19.15 -6.32 30.57
CA HIS A 302 -20.41 -5.61 30.44
C HIS A 302 -20.82 -5.44 28.97
N GLY A 303 -22.03 -5.90 28.62
CA GLY A 303 -22.56 -5.86 27.26
C GLY A 303 -22.14 -7.02 26.36
N TYR A 304 -21.37 -8.00 26.86
CA TYR A 304 -21.04 -9.23 26.12
C TYR A 304 -22.33 -9.96 25.74
N ARG A 305 -22.49 -10.25 24.45
CA ARG A 305 -23.65 -11.00 23.95
C ARG A 305 -23.38 -12.49 24.06
N THR A 306 -24.02 -13.16 25.01
CA THR A 306 -23.78 -14.58 25.29
C THR A 306 -24.20 -15.53 24.17
N SER A 307 -25.34 -15.26 23.51
CA SER A 307 -25.87 -16.11 22.43
C SER A 307 -26.23 -15.26 21.19
N PRO A 308 -25.24 -14.91 20.35
CA PRO A 308 -25.45 -14.13 19.14
C PRO A 308 -26.20 -14.92 18.06
N GLY A 309 -27.21 -14.29 17.45
CA GLY A 309 -27.91 -14.85 16.29
C GLY A 309 -27.10 -14.71 15.01
N LEU A 310 -27.59 -15.30 13.91
CA LEU A 310 -26.90 -15.21 12.61
C LEU A 310 -26.69 -13.75 12.16
N LYS A 311 -27.72 -12.90 12.33
CA LYS A 311 -27.67 -11.44 12.03
C LYS A 311 -26.59 -10.65 12.79
N ASP A 312 -26.07 -11.24 13.87
CA ASP A 312 -25.08 -10.61 14.73
C ASP A 312 -23.65 -10.99 14.34
N LYS A 313 -23.47 -12.09 13.60
CA LYS A 313 -22.17 -12.59 13.14
C LYS A 313 -21.60 -11.76 12.01
N ILE A 314 -20.29 -11.88 11.80
CA ILE A 314 -19.63 -11.35 10.62
C ILE A 314 -19.82 -12.33 9.46
N HIS A 315 -20.22 -11.79 8.31
CA HIS A 315 -20.55 -12.55 7.10
C HIS A 315 -19.46 -12.44 6.02
N CYS A 316 -18.60 -11.43 6.11
CA CYS A 316 -17.43 -11.25 5.24
C CYS A 316 -16.37 -10.44 5.99
N VAL A 317 -15.08 -10.73 5.74
CA VAL A 317 -13.96 -9.91 6.24
C VAL A 317 -13.31 -9.17 5.07
N ALA A 318 -13.12 -7.87 5.21
CA ALA A 318 -12.41 -7.03 4.26
C ALA A 318 -11.10 -6.53 4.89
N TYR A 319 -9.97 -7.06 4.40
CA TYR A 319 -8.65 -6.56 4.75
C TYR A 319 -8.40 -5.22 4.09
N VAL A 320 -8.20 -4.16 4.86
CA VAL A 320 -7.94 -2.81 4.36
C VAL A 320 -6.44 -2.57 4.41
N ILE A 321 -5.83 -2.45 3.23
CA ILE A 321 -4.38 -2.35 3.05
C ILE A 321 -4.07 -1.03 2.32
N ASP A 322 -3.16 -0.26 2.90
CA ASP A 322 -2.64 0.99 2.33
C ASP A 322 -1.67 0.67 1.18
N ALA A 323 -2.04 1.05 -0.04
CA ALA A 323 -1.23 0.83 -1.24
C ALA A 323 0.16 1.46 -1.14
N SER A 324 0.28 2.62 -0.48
CA SER A 324 1.56 3.32 -0.32
C SER A 324 2.50 2.64 0.68
N LYS A 325 2.00 1.69 1.47
CA LYS A 325 2.74 1.02 2.55
C LYS A 325 2.87 -0.48 2.39
N VAL A 326 2.33 -1.08 1.32
CA VAL A 326 2.48 -2.52 1.05
C VAL A 326 3.96 -2.91 1.07
N SER A 327 4.78 -2.16 0.34
CA SER A 327 6.20 -2.45 0.20
C SER A 327 6.92 -2.43 1.56
N ILE A 328 6.67 -1.42 2.39
CA ILE A 328 7.32 -1.19 3.68
C ILE A 328 6.54 -1.76 4.88
N MET A 329 5.64 -2.73 4.64
CA MET A 329 4.89 -3.38 5.71
C MET A 329 5.84 -4.13 6.66
N PRO A 330 5.82 -3.85 7.98
CA PRO A 330 6.67 -4.57 8.93
C PRO A 330 6.31 -6.07 9.00
N THR A 331 7.33 -6.92 9.16
CA THR A 331 7.14 -8.39 9.21
C THR A 331 6.16 -8.81 10.31
N GLY A 332 6.22 -8.21 11.50
CA GLY A 332 5.29 -8.55 12.58
C GLY A 332 3.83 -8.22 12.27
N LEU A 333 3.59 -7.22 11.42
CA LEU A 333 2.25 -6.88 10.94
C LEU A 333 1.74 -7.86 9.89
N GLU A 334 2.62 -8.34 9.01
CA GLU A 334 2.31 -9.41 8.05
C GLU A 334 1.93 -10.70 8.77
N GLU A 335 2.73 -11.11 9.76
CA GLU A 335 2.46 -12.29 10.60
C GLU A 335 1.10 -12.19 11.30
N LYS A 336 0.77 -11.00 11.80
CA LYS A 336 -0.53 -10.72 12.44
C LYS A 336 -1.69 -10.84 11.44
N LEU A 337 -1.56 -10.26 10.25
CA LEU A 337 -2.56 -10.39 9.17
C LEU A 337 -2.75 -11.85 8.75
N ASP A 338 -1.66 -12.60 8.61
CA ASP A 338 -1.70 -14.02 8.27
C ASP A 338 -2.34 -14.89 9.38
N ALA A 339 -2.06 -14.58 10.65
CA ALA A 339 -2.72 -15.23 11.79
C ALA A 339 -4.24 -14.98 11.81
N ILE A 340 -4.66 -13.73 11.58
CA ILE A 340 -6.08 -13.36 11.43
C ILE A 340 -6.70 -14.15 10.28
N ARG A 341 -6.04 -14.18 9.12
CA ARG A 341 -6.51 -14.90 7.92
C ARG A 341 -6.72 -16.38 8.16
N ARG A 342 -5.76 -17.06 8.79
CA ARG A 342 -5.91 -18.47 9.17
C ARG A 342 -7.16 -18.68 10.05
N LYS A 343 -7.39 -17.79 11.01
CA LYS A 343 -8.55 -17.86 11.92
C LYS A 343 -9.87 -17.64 11.19
N VAL A 344 -9.93 -16.68 10.27
CA VAL A 344 -11.09 -16.39 9.42
C VAL A 344 -11.40 -17.59 8.48
N ASN A 345 -10.38 -18.16 7.86
CA ASN A 345 -10.50 -19.37 7.02
C ASN A 345 -11.05 -20.56 7.81
N LEU A 346 -10.57 -20.81 9.03
CA LEU A 346 -11.07 -21.89 9.90
C LEU A 346 -12.55 -21.73 10.25
N MET A 347 -13.06 -20.50 10.24
CA MET A 347 -14.48 -20.23 10.47
C MET A 347 -15.33 -20.29 9.19
N GLY A 348 -14.72 -20.50 8.03
CA GLY A 348 -15.41 -20.50 6.73
C GLY A 348 -16.03 -19.14 6.40
N ILE A 349 -15.40 -18.03 6.84
CA ILE A 349 -15.88 -16.69 6.52
C ILE A 349 -15.15 -16.19 5.27
N PRO A 350 -15.87 -15.85 4.19
CA PRO A 350 -15.27 -15.29 2.98
C PRO A 350 -14.51 -13.99 3.26
N GLN A 351 -13.41 -13.80 2.53
CA GLN A 351 -12.50 -12.68 2.75
C GLN A 351 -12.04 -12.04 1.44
N LEU A 352 -11.99 -10.71 1.44
CA LEU A 352 -11.48 -9.90 0.34
C LEU A 352 -10.50 -8.84 0.85
N VAL A 353 -9.82 -8.17 -0.07
CA VAL A 353 -8.86 -7.11 0.24
C VAL A 353 -9.30 -5.81 -0.44
N LEU A 354 -9.41 -4.74 0.35
CA LEU A 354 -9.50 -3.37 -0.13
C LEU A 354 -8.10 -2.77 -0.15
N LEU A 355 -7.62 -2.45 -1.35
CA LEU A 355 -6.36 -1.74 -1.54
C LEU A 355 -6.68 -0.23 -1.63
N THR A 356 -6.48 0.49 -0.53
CA THR A 356 -6.81 1.91 -0.40
C THR A 356 -5.61 2.79 -0.78
N LYS A 357 -5.81 4.11 -0.90
CA LYS A 357 -4.72 5.09 -1.13
C LYS A 357 -3.93 4.82 -2.40
N ILE A 358 -4.60 4.30 -3.42
CA ILE A 358 -4.03 3.99 -4.74
C ILE A 358 -3.54 5.25 -5.47
N ASP A 359 -4.17 6.38 -5.18
CA ASP A 359 -3.82 7.72 -5.62
C ASP A 359 -2.57 8.27 -4.92
N GLU A 360 -2.40 8.00 -3.61
CA GLU A 360 -1.14 8.32 -2.92
C GLU A 360 0.02 7.43 -3.43
N ALA A 361 -0.28 6.18 -3.78
CA ALA A 361 0.71 5.20 -4.19
C ALA A 361 1.16 5.36 -5.65
N CYS A 362 0.30 5.88 -6.53
CA CYS A 362 0.55 5.92 -7.97
C CYS A 362 0.19 7.30 -8.57
N PRO A 363 1.18 8.07 -9.06
CA PRO A 363 0.94 9.38 -9.67
C PRO A 363 -0.07 9.36 -10.83
N LEU A 364 -0.02 8.30 -11.65
CA LEU A 364 -0.95 8.13 -12.78
C LEU A 364 -2.41 8.02 -12.32
N VAL A 365 -2.64 7.40 -11.15
CA VAL A 365 -3.98 7.27 -10.53
C VAL A 365 -4.36 8.53 -9.76
N LYS A 366 -3.38 9.25 -9.21
CA LYS A 366 -3.58 10.55 -8.58
C LYS A 366 -4.12 11.59 -9.56
N GLU A 367 -3.53 11.63 -10.75
CA GLU A 367 -3.94 12.53 -11.81
C GLU A 367 -5.32 12.18 -12.36
N ASP A 368 -5.56 10.89 -12.62
CA ASP A 368 -6.86 10.39 -13.05
C ASP A 368 -7.12 8.99 -12.49
N VAL A 369 -8.11 8.88 -11.61
CA VAL A 369 -8.49 7.62 -10.96
C VAL A 369 -8.93 6.54 -11.96
N THR A 370 -9.35 6.92 -13.17
CA THR A 370 -9.73 5.96 -14.23
C THR A 370 -8.55 5.12 -14.71
N ASN A 371 -7.31 5.59 -14.48
CA ASN A 371 -6.09 4.86 -14.79
C ASN A 371 -5.74 3.75 -13.78
N VAL A 372 -6.55 3.55 -12.72
CA VAL A 372 -6.33 2.50 -11.71
C VAL A 372 -6.09 1.13 -12.32
N TYR A 373 -6.78 0.80 -13.42
CA TYR A 373 -6.62 -0.48 -14.13
C TYR A 373 -5.76 -0.40 -15.39
N ARG A 374 -5.12 0.74 -15.65
CA ARG A 374 -4.05 0.92 -16.66
C ARG A 374 -2.66 1.07 -16.04
N SER A 375 -2.55 1.39 -14.75
CA SER A 375 -1.27 1.46 -14.02
C SER A 375 -0.58 0.10 -13.77
N GLY A 376 0.42 -0.27 -14.58
CA GLY A 376 1.24 -1.47 -14.35
C GLY A 376 1.76 -1.58 -12.91
N TYR A 377 2.10 -0.44 -12.29
CA TYR A 377 2.45 -0.37 -10.87
C TYR A 377 1.35 -0.88 -9.93
N ILE A 378 0.10 -0.42 -10.09
CA ILE A 378 -1.02 -0.91 -9.25
C ILE A 378 -1.26 -2.40 -9.49
N LYS A 379 -1.11 -2.88 -10.73
CA LYS A 379 -1.23 -4.31 -11.03
C LYS A 379 -0.20 -5.15 -10.27
N ASP A 380 1.06 -4.75 -10.32
CA ASP A 380 2.16 -5.43 -9.64
C ASP A 380 1.98 -5.37 -8.12
N LEU A 381 1.55 -4.22 -7.59
CA LEU A 381 1.23 -4.04 -6.18
C LEU A 381 0.12 -4.98 -5.71
N MET A 382 -0.95 -5.11 -6.50
CA MET A 382 -2.02 -6.06 -6.20
C MET A 382 -1.54 -7.51 -6.26
N GLN A 383 -0.65 -7.87 -7.19
CA GLN A 383 -0.03 -9.19 -7.23
C GLN A 383 0.81 -9.46 -5.97
N GLU A 384 1.58 -8.47 -5.52
CA GLU A 384 2.35 -8.57 -4.28
C GLU A 384 1.45 -8.77 -3.06
N VAL A 385 0.38 -7.98 -2.92
CA VAL A 385 -0.61 -8.15 -1.85
C VAL A 385 -1.26 -9.53 -1.91
N GLY A 386 -1.59 -10.02 -3.11
CA GLY A 386 -2.15 -11.36 -3.31
C GLY A 386 -1.20 -12.46 -2.87
N SER A 387 0.09 -12.33 -3.19
CA SER A 387 1.12 -13.26 -2.74
C SER A 387 1.30 -13.24 -1.22
N ARG A 388 1.32 -12.05 -0.60
CA ARG A 388 1.54 -11.91 0.85
C ARG A 388 0.36 -12.39 1.69
N LEU A 389 -0.86 -12.04 1.28
CA LEU A 389 -2.08 -12.46 1.98
C LEU A 389 -2.60 -13.83 1.49
N GLY A 390 -1.97 -14.44 0.49
CA GLY A 390 -2.39 -15.71 -0.09
C GLY A 390 -3.85 -15.69 -0.55
N VAL A 391 -4.23 -14.65 -1.30
CA VAL A 391 -5.56 -14.49 -1.91
C VAL A 391 -5.40 -14.30 -3.43
N PRO A 392 -6.32 -14.81 -4.26
CA PRO A 392 -6.23 -14.60 -5.69
C PRO A 392 -6.46 -13.11 -6.02
N LEU A 393 -5.91 -12.66 -7.14
CA LEU A 393 -5.99 -11.27 -7.56
C LEU A 393 -7.45 -10.77 -7.61
N SER A 394 -8.39 -11.64 -8.02
CA SER A 394 -9.83 -11.35 -8.07
C SER A 394 -10.45 -10.93 -6.73
N CYS A 395 -9.84 -11.29 -5.60
CA CYS A 395 -10.29 -10.87 -4.27
C CYS A 395 -9.76 -9.50 -3.84
N ILE A 396 -8.88 -8.87 -4.64
CA ILE A 396 -8.25 -7.59 -4.32
C ILE A 396 -8.92 -6.49 -5.13
N ILE A 397 -9.42 -5.48 -4.42
CA ILE A 397 -10.24 -4.41 -4.98
C ILE A 397 -9.56 -3.07 -4.65
N PRO A 398 -8.95 -2.40 -5.65
CA PRO A 398 -8.42 -1.07 -5.46
C PRO A 398 -9.56 -0.06 -5.31
N VAL A 399 -9.45 0.81 -4.32
CA VAL A 399 -10.41 1.88 -4.04
C VAL A 399 -9.68 3.18 -3.70
N LYS A 400 -10.27 4.30 -4.13
CA LYS A 400 -9.91 5.63 -3.66
C LYS A 400 -11.00 6.10 -2.70
N ASN A 401 -10.61 6.37 -1.46
CA ASN A 401 -11.53 6.91 -0.47
C ASN A 401 -11.58 8.44 -0.61
N TYR A 402 -12.69 9.05 -0.20
CA TYR A 402 -12.74 10.49 0.01
C TYR A 402 -11.92 10.86 1.24
N SER A 403 -10.92 11.73 1.05
CA SER A 403 -10.03 12.19 2.11
C SER A 403 -9.61 13.64 1.99
N GLU A 404 -9.49 14.16 0.77
CA GLU A 404 -9.15 15.57 0.51
C GLU A 404 -10.30 16.35 -0.14
N GLU A 405 -11.23 15.64 -0.75
CA GLU A 405 -12.35 16.19 -1.49
C GLU A 405 -13.47 16.66 -0.56
N LEU A 406 -14.13 17.75 -0.96
CA LEU A 406 -15.35 18.23 -0.32
C LEU A 406 -16.61 17.77 -1.05
N GLU A 407 -16.48 17.46 -2.34
CA GLU A 407 -17.56 17.03 -3.23
C GLU A 407 -17.34 15.61 -3.73
N LEU A 408 -18.42 14.96 -4.15
CA LEU A 408 -18.35 13.61 -4.71
C LEU A 408 -17.78 13.64 -6.14
N ASP A 409 -16.95 12.65 -6.43
CA ASP A 409 -16.45 12.34 -7.76
C ASP A 409 -17.09 11.05 -8.29
N MET A 410 -17.56 11.09 -9.53
CA MET A 410 -18.28 9.95 -10.13
C MET A 410 -17.40 8.71 -10.25
N ASN A 411 -16.11 8.87 -10.58
CA ASN A 411 -15.23 7.75 -10.81
C ASN A 411 -14.83 7.10 -9.47
N CYS A 412 -14.56 7.90 -8.43
CA CYS A 412 -14.38 7.42 -7.06
C CYS A 412 -15.62 6.65 -6.57
N ASP A 413 -16.83 7.19 -6.81
CA ASP A 413 -18.08 6.52 -6.48
C ASP A 413 -18.19 5.15 -7.15
N ILE A 414 -17.86 5.04 -8.45
CA ILE A 414 -17.92 3.77 -9.19
C ILE A 414 -16.99 2.72 -8.54
N LEU A 415 -15.78 3.09 -8.11
CA LEU A 415 -14.88 2.17 -7.40
C LEU A 415 -15.45 1.73 -6.05
N LEU A 416 -15.92 2.69 -5.24
CA LEU A 416 -16.50 2.42 -3.91
C LEU A 416 -17.74 1.53 -4.00
N LEU A 417 -18.66 1.84 -4.90
CA LEU A 417 -19.87 1.05 -5.13
C LEU A 417 -19.54 -0.35 -5.66
N SER A 418 -18.57 -0.45 -6.58
CA SER A 418 -18.10 -1.75 -7.07
C SER A 418 -17.52 -2.61 -5.95
N ALA A 419 -16.79 -2.01 -4.99
CA ALA A 419 -16.28 -2.72 -3.82
C ALA A 419 -17.41 -3.26 -2.94
N VAL A 420 -18.48 -2.47 -2.71
CA VAL A 420 -19.66 -2.94 -1.95
C VAL A 420 -20.39 -4.06 -2.68
N ILE A 421 -20.53 -4.00 -4.01
CA ILE A 421 -21.11 -5.11 -4.80
C ILE A 421 -20.28 -6.38 -4.64
N GLN A 422 -18.95 -6.29 -4.64
CA GLN A 422 -18.11 -7.46 -4.40
C GLN A 422 -18.25 -7.98 -2.97
N MET A 423 -18.39 -7.10 -1.97
CA MET A 423 -18.70 -7.55 -0.60
C MET A 423 -19.99 -8.37 -0.55
N PHE A 424 -21.05 -7.96 -1.25
CA PHE A 424 -22.28 -8.75 -1.33
C PHE A 424 -22.07 -10.12 -1.96
N ARG A 425 -21.32 -10.21 -3.06
CA ARG A 425 -21.01 -11.50 -3.68
C ARG A 425 -20.27 -12.44 -2.72
N PHE A 426 -19.38 -11.91 -1.88
CA PHE A 426 -18.69 -12.70 -0.85
C PHE A 426 -19.61 -13.07 0.31
N VAL A 427 -20.55 -12.19 0.68
CA VAL A 427 -21.59 -12.50 1.66
C VAL A 427 -22.54 -13.59 1.14
N ASP A 428 -22.90 -13.58 -0.14
CA ASP A 428 -23.74 -14.62 -0.74
C ASP A 428 -23.03 -15.99 -0.66
N ASN A 429 -21.72 -16.05 -0.96
CA ASN A 429 -20.94 -17.28 -0.78
C ASN A 429 -20.99 -17.81 0.67
N TYR A 430 -20.98 -16.93 1.67
CA TYR A 430 -21.12 -17.34 3.08
C TYR A 430 -22.49 -17.98 3.35
N PHE A 431 -23.55 -17.40 2.79
CA PHE A 431 -24.91 -17.91 2.96
C PHE A 431 -25.15 -19.21 2.19
N ASP A 432 -24.58 -19.34 0.99
CA ASP A 432 -24.64 -20.58 0.20
C ASP A 432 -23.98 -21.73 0.96
N GLU A 433 -22.77 -21.52 1.50
CA GLU A 433 -22.07 -22.55 2.30
C GLU A 433 -22.85 -22.90 3.58
N LEU A 434 -23.49 -21.91 4.22
CA LEU A 434 -24.33 -22.14 5.38
C LEU A 434 -25.59 -22.97 5.02
N SER A 435 -26.21 -22.68 3.88
CA SER A 435 -27.34 -23.46 3.37
C SER A 435 -26.94 -24.91 3.09
N ASP A 436 -25.82 -25.14 2.40
CA ASP A 436 -25.32 -26.48 2.08
C ASP A 436 -25.02 -27.31 3.33
N ARG A 437 -24.43 -26.68 4.36
CA ARG A 437 -24.19 -27.35 5.66
C ARG A 437 -25.51 -27.73 6.34
N MET A 438 -26.53 -26.87 6.29
CA MET A 438 -27.84 -27.16 6.87
C MET A 438 -28.56 -28.30 6.13
N SER A 439 -28.53 -28.30 4.79
CA SER A 439 -29.11 -29.37 3.98
C SER A 439 -28.46 -30.73 4.25
N ASN A 440 -27.12 -30.78 4.36
CA ASN A 440 -26.39 -32.01 4.64
C ASN A 440 -26.65 -32.60 6.04
N MET A 441 -27.00 -31.76 7.02
CA MET A 441 -27.39 -32.24 8.35
C MET A 441 -28.79 -32.87 8.33
N GLN A 442 -29.73 -32.31 7.57
CA GLN A 442 -31.09 -32.85 7.45
C GLN A 442 -31.17 -34.20 6.71
N THR A 443 -30.19 -34.54 5.88
CA THR A 443 -30.12 -35.83 5.17
C THR A 443 -29.48 -36.96 5.99
N LYS A 444 -28.96 -36.67 7.19
CA LYS A 444 -28.29 -37.66 8.07
C LYS A 444 -29.14 -38.10 9.26
N ASP A 445 -30.32 -37.52 9.42
CA ASP A 445 -31.38 -37.96 10.33
C ASP A 445 -32.43 -38.75 9.52
#